data_AF-A0A159Z9Y5-F1
#
_entry.id   AF-A0A159Z9Y5-F1
#
_cell.length_a   1.000
_cell.length_b   1.000
_cell.length_c   1.000
_cell.angle_alpha   90.00
_cell.angle_beta   90.00
_cell.angle_gamma   90.00
#
_symmetry.space_group_name_H-M   'P 1'
#
loop_
_entity.id
_entity.type
_entity.pdbx_description
1 polymer ?
#
loop_
_entity_poly.entity_id
_entity_poly.type
_entity_poly.pdbx_seq_one_letter_code
_entity_poly.pdbx_strand_id
1 'polypeptide(L)'
;MHYAALVGSCWWVATQSVNAFEFIALALSLGIVNGLALNTGHELGHKKETFDRWMAKLVLAVVGYGHFFIEHNKGHHRDVATPQDPATSRMGENIYSFATREIPGAFKRAWELEEVRLERSGKNVWSLDNEILQPLIITVVLYAGLLAFFGPIMLVFLPIQMAYGWWQLTSANYIEHYGLLREKLPNGKYEHQKPHHSWNSNHIMSNLILFHLQRHSDHHAHPTRSYQSLRDFKDLPALPSGYPGMFFAALVPSWFRSIMDHRVLDWAKGDLNKIQIEPGMREYYDRKFGSVAPAQPAAMPAE
;
A
#
# COMPACT_ATOMS: atom_id res chain seq x y z
N MET A 1 -2.39 -18.84 12.33
CA MET A 1 -3.73 -18.63 11.73
C MET A 1 -3.65 -18.59 10.20
N HIS A 2 -2.91 -17.66 9.58
CA HIS A 2 -2.86 -17.52 8.11
C HIS A 2 -2.47 -18.80 7.36
N TYR A 3 -1.42 -19.50 7.78
CA TYR A 3 -1.04 -20.80 7.22
C TYR A 3 -2.16 -21.86 7.35
N ALA A 4 -2.84 -21.92 8.50
CA ALA A 4 -3.92 -22.88 8.71
C ALA A 4 -5.13 -22.58 7.82
N ALA A 5 -5.48 -21.30 7.64
CA ALA A 5 -6.54 -20.88 6.73
C ALA A 5 -6.20 -21.24 5.26
N LEU A 6 -4.96 -20.99 4.83
CA LEU A 6 -4.49 -21.36 3.49
C LEU A 6 -4.55 -22.89 3.29
N VAL A 7 -3.89 -23.66 4.14
CA VAL A 7 -3.84 -25.12 4.03
C VAL A 7 -5.24 -25.74 4.12
N GLY A 8 -6.08 -25.26 5.06
CA GLY A 8 -7.46 -25.72 5.21
C GLY A 8 -8.33 -25.42 4.00
N SER A 9 -8.18 -24.23 3.39
CA SER A 9 -8.92 -23.88 2.17
C SER A 9 -8.46 -24.70 0.97
N CYS A 10 -7.15 -24.93 0.82
CA CYS A 10 -6.59 -25.80 -0.21
C CYS A 10 -7.10 -27.24 -0.07
N TRP A 11 -7.10 -27.78 1.16
CA TRP A 11 -7.66 -29.09 1.46
C TRP A 11 -9.16 -29.17 1.13
N TRP A 12 -9.94 -28.15 1.49
CA TRP A 12 -11.37 -28.11 1.23
C TRP A 12 -11.68 -28.15 -0.28
N VAL A 13 -11.05 -27.26 -1.05
CA VAL A 13 -11.21 -27.17 -2.51
C VAL A 13 -10.78 -28.44 -3.23
N ALA A 14 -9.77 -29.14 -2.70
CA ALA A 14 -9.25 -30.36 -3.32
C ALA A 14 -10.05 -31.62 -2.99
N THR A 15 -10.78 -31.65 -1.87
CA THR A 15 -11.42 -32.87 -1.36
C THR A 15 -12.94 -32.84 -1.40
N GLN A 16 -13.55 -31.65 -1.41
CA GLN A 16 -15.00 -31.49 -1.41
C GLN A 16 -15.52 -31.20 -2.82
N SER A 17 -16.77 -31.56 -3.08
CA SER A 17 -17.48 -31.11 -4.28
C SER A 17 -17.86 -29.63 -4.07
N VAL A 18 -17.13 -28.74 -4.73
CA VAL A 18 -17.39 -27.30 -4.73
C VAL A 18 -17.81 -26.84 -6.12
N ASN A 19 -18.86 -26.05 -6.20
CA ASN A 19 -19.23 -25.39 -7.45
C ASN A 19 -18.36 -24.14 -7.70
N ALA A 20 -18.47 -23.56 -8.90
CA ALA A 20 -17.65 -22.41 -9.29
C ALA A 20 -17.86 -21.17 -8.38
N PHE A 21 -19.09 -20.95 -7.90
CA PHE A 21 -19.38 -19.84 -6.99
C PHE A 21 -18.73 -20.06 -5.63
N GLU A 22 -18.86 -21.26 -5.05
CA GLU A 22 -18.22 -21.63 -3.78
C GLU A 22 -16.69 -21.54 -3.87
N PHE A 23 -16.11 -22.00 -4.98
CA PHE A 23 -14.68 -21.92 -5.24
C PHE A 23 -14.18 -20.47 -5.22
N ILE A 24 -14.85 -19.58 -5.96
CA ILE A 24 -14.46 -18.17 -6.05
C ILE A 24 -14.72 -17.46 -4.71
N ALA A 25 -15.85 -17.72 -4.07
CA ALA A 25 -16.17 -17.17 -2.75
C ALA A 25 -15.12 -17.56 -1.70
N LEU A 26 -14.68 -18.83 -1.69
CA LEU A 26 -13.64 -19.29 -0.78
C LEU A 26 -12.27 -18.68 -1.11
N ALA A 27 -11.91 -18.60 -2.40
CA ALA A 27 -10.64 -17.97 -2.83
C ALA A 27 -10.59 -16.48 -2.44
N LEU A 28 -11.67 -15.74 -2.66
CA LEU A 28 -11.77 -14.33 -2.26
C LEU A 28 -11.79 -14.17 -0.73
N SER A 29 -12.50 -15.04 -0.01
CA SER A 29 -12.51 -15.04 1.46
C SER A 29 -11.11 -15.29 2.04
N LEU A 30 -10.36 -16.23 1.48
CA LEU A 30 -8.96 -16.44 1.83
C LEU A 30 -8.09 -15.23 1.46
N GLY A 31 -8.36 -14.58 0.33
CA GLY A 31 -7.75 -13.31 -0.02
C GLY A 31 -7.97 -12.21 1.03
N ILE A 32 -9.16 -12.11 1.63
CA ILE A 32 -9.42 -11.19 2.76
C ILE A 32 -8.52 -11.55 3.95
N VAL A 33 -8.40 -12.84 4.28
CA VAL A 33 -7.48 -13.32 5.33
C VAL A 33 -6.02 -12.98 5.00
N ASN A 34 -5.63 -12.99 3.73
CA ASN A 34 -4.32 -12.53 3.29
C ASN A 34 -4.12 -11.02 3.45
N GLY A 35 -5.16 -10.20 3.27
CA GLY A 35 -5.11 -8.78 3.61
C GLY A 35 -4.74 -8.56 5.07
N LEU A 36 -5.31 -9.36 5.98
CA LEU A 36 -4.95 -9.35 7.40
C LEU A 36 -3.51 -9.85 7.65
N ALA A 37 -3.06 -10.84 6.87
CA ALA A 37 -1.68 -11.32 6.92
C ALA A 37 -0.70 -10.21 6.52
N LEU A 38 -0.96 -9.50 5.41
CA LEU A 38 -0.15 -8.35 4.97
C LEU A 38 -0.08 -7.29 6.05
N ASN A 39 -1.20 -6.96 6.70
CA ASN A 39 -1.22 -6.00 7.79
C ASN A 39 -0.45 -6.48 9.05
N THR A 40 -0.50 -7.77 9.35
CA THR A 40 0.31 -8.37 10.43
C THR A 40 1.80 -8.30 10.09
N GLY A 41 2.15 -8.64 8.85
CA GLY A 41 3.53 -8.57 8.34
C GLY A 41 4.05 -7.13 8.29
N HIS A 42 3.17 -6.16 8.02
CA HIS A 42 3.45 -4.74 8.08
C HIS A 42 3.86 -4.29 9.49
N GLU A 43 3.04 -4.54 10.51
CA GLU A 43 3.33 -4.13 11.90
C GLU A 43 4.60 -4.78 12.44
N LEU A 44 4.76 -6.09 12.22
CA LEU A 44 5.97 -6.83 12.62
C LEU A 44 7.20 -6.36 11.83
N GLY A 45 6.98 -5.93 10.59
CA GLY A 45 8.00 -5.46 9.68
C GLY A 45 8.76 -4.25 10.20
N HIS A 46 8.07 -3.36 10.91
CA HIS A 46 8.62 -2.14 11.50
C HIS A 46 9.42 -2.35 12.78
N LYS A 47 9.34 -3.55 13.38
CA LYS A 47 10.07 -3.85 14.61
C LYS A 47 11.55 -4.10 14.32
N LYS A 48 12.40 -3.72 15.28
CA LYS A 48 13.87 -3.84 15.15
C LYS A 48 14.36 -5.25 15.47
N GLU A 49 13.65 -5.96 16.33
CA GLU A 49 14.06 -7.28 16.81
C GLU A 49 14.05 -8.33 15.71
N THR A 50 15.08 -9.17 15.70
CA THR A 50 15.25 -10.21 14.67
C THR A 50 14.08 -11.19 14.65
N PHE A 51 13.51 -11.51 15.81
CA PHE A 51 12.36 -12.39 15.92
C PHE A 51 11.14 -11.83 15.18
N ASP A 52 10.78 -10.56 15.44
CA ASP A 52 9.64 -9.91 14.81
C ASP A 52 9.81 -9.81 13.29
N ARG A 53 11.02 -9.49 12.84
CA ARG A 53 11.35 -9.44 11.40
C ARG A 53 11.21 -10.79 10.71
N TRP A 54 11.56 -11.89 11.38
CA TRP A 54 11.32 -13.24 10.85
C TRP A 54 9.83 -13.60 10.86
N MET A 55 9.08 -13.20 11.89
CA MET A 55 7.63 -13.38 11.91
C MET A 55 6.96 -12.62 10.77
N ALA A 56 7.41 -11.39 10.47
CA ALA A 56 6.96 -10.64 9.31
C ALA A 56 7.22 -11.41 8.00
N LYS A 57 8.44 -11.92 7.79
CA LYS A 57 8.79 -12.72 6.60
C LYS A 57 7.94 -13.97 6.45
N LEU A 58 7.72 -14.70 7.54
CA LEU A 58 6.87 -15.90 7.54
C LEU A 58 5.43 -15.57 7.16
N VAL A 59 4.86 -14.52 7.75
CA VAL A 59 3.48 -14.12 7.45
C VAL A 59 3.36 -13.63 6.01
N LEU A 60 4.29 -12.81 5.52
CA LEU A 60 4.30 -12.31 4.14
C LEU A 60 4.52 -13.42 3.10
N ALA A 61 5.22 -14.49 3.46
CA ALA A 61 5.41 -15.66 2.59
C ALA A 61 4.10 -16.41 2.31
N VAL A 62 3.11 -16.37 3.22
CA VAL A 62 1.78 -16.97 2.97
C VAL A 62 1.11 -16.35 1.76
N VAL A 63 1.29 -15.03 1.57
CA VAL A 63 0.66 -14.23 0.51
C VAL A 63 1.58 -14.06 -0.70
N GLY A 64 2.82 -14.58 -0.64
CA GLY A 64 3.82 -14.42 -1.69
C GLY A 64 4.25 -12.96 -1.93
N TYR A 65 4.18 -12.11 -0.90
CA TYR A 65 4.45 -10.67 -1.02
C TYR A 65 5.64 -10.23 -0.14
N GLY A 66 6.67 -11.08 -0.02
CA GLY A 66 7.80 -10.87 0.88
C GLY A 66 8.64 -9.62 0.59
N HIS A 67 8.69 -9.15 -0.66
CA HIS A 67 9.43 -7.95 -1.06
C HIS A 67 8.90 -6.67 -0.40
N PHE A 68 7.61 -6.66 0.00
CA PHE A 68 6.98 -5.57 0.73
C PHE A 68 7.74 -5.18 2.00
N PHE A 69 8.34 -6.16 2.70
CA PHE A 69 9.14 -5.89 3.90
C PHE A 69 10.29 -4.90 3.63
N ILE A 70 10.91 -4.97 2.46
CA ILE A 70 12.00 -4.06 2.07
C ILE A 70 11.42 -2.78 1.47
N GLU A 71 10.50 -2.93 0.51
CA GLU A 71 9.90 -1.79 -0.20
C GLU A 71 9.28 -0.81 0.78
N HIS A 72 8.43 -1.30 1.67
CA HIS A 72 7.64 -0.45 2.53
C HIS A 72 8.55 0.29 3.52
N ASN A 73 9.41 -0.46 4.22
CA ASN A 73 10.22 0.06 5.32
C ASN A 73 11.37 0.96 4.87
N LYS A 74 12.00 0.66 3.71
CA LYS A 74 13.20 1.36 3.23
C LYS A 74 12.93 2.25 2.01
N GLY A 75 11.83 2.02 1.33
CA GLY A 75 11.39 2.76 0.15
C GLY A 75 10.21 3.67 0.47
N HIS A 76 9.01 3.11 0.57
CA HIS A 76 7.77 3.86 0.66
C HIS A 76 7.79 4.90 1.79
N HIS A 77 8.11 4.52 3.02
CA HIS A 77 8.21 5.49 4.14
C HIS A 77 9.16 6.67 3.88
N ARG A 78 10.24 6.43 3.13
CA ARG A 78 11.22 7.46 2.79
C ARG A 78 10.67 8.43 1.75
N ASP A 79 10.06 7.92 0.69
CA ASP A 79 9.69 8.71 -0.49
C ASP A 79 8.16 8.88 -0.66
N VAL A 80 7.34 8.49 0.31
CA VAL A 80 5.88 8.67 0.29
C VAL A 80 5.49 10.11 -0.05
N ALA A 81 4.43 10.29 -0.83
CA ALA A 81 4.01 11.57 -1.40
C ALA A 81 5.10 12.22 -2.27
N THR A 82 5.87 11.43 -3.02
CA THR A 82 6.81 11.93 -4.04
C THR A 82 6.67 11.13 -5.34
N PRO A 83 7.12 11.67 -6.49
CA PRO A 83 7.13 10.94 -7.76
C PRO A 83 7.97 9.67 -7.78
N GLN A 84 8.90 9.49 -6.83
CA GLN A 84 9.77 8.33 -6.73
C GLN A 84 9.08 7.12 -6.07
N ASP A 85 7.97 7.34 -5.39
CA ASP A 85 7.26 6.30 -4.68
C ASP A 85 6.18 5.64 -5.55
N PRO A 86 6.30 4.33 -5.88
CA PRO A 86 5.30 3.64 -6.67
C PRO A 86 3.95 3.55 -5.93
N ALA A 87 3.95 3.51 -4.60
CA ALA A 87 2.76 3.41 -3.76
C ALA A 87 2.04 4.74 -3.51
N THR A 88 2.55 5.86 -4.05
CA THR A 88 1.82 7.13 -4.05
C THR A 88 0.95 7.22 -5.31
N SER A 89 -0.37 7.24 -5.13
CA SER A 89 -1.35 7.39 -6.21
C SER A 89 -1.53 8.87 -6.59
N ARG A 90 -1.82 9.13 -7.86
CA ARG A 90 -1.86 10.49 -8.41
C ARG A 90 -3.28 10.96 -8.62
N MET A 91 -3.51 12.26 -8.49
CA MET A 91 -4.80 12.87 -8.79
C MET A 91 -5.14 12.67 -10.28
N GLY A 92 -6.27 12.04 -10.55
CA GLY A 92 -6.70 11.60 -11.88
C GLY A 92 -6.33 10.16 -12.25
N GLU A 93 -5.40 9.52 -11.56
CA GLU A 93 -5.08 8.11 -11.73
C GLU A 93 -6.25 7.25 -11.24
N ASN A 94 -6.57 6.17 -11.93
CA ASN A 94 -7.58 5.21 -11.48
C ASN A 94 -6.90 4.01 -10.82
N ILE A 95 -7.61 3.30 -9.95
CA ILE A 95 -7.06 2.19 -9.16
C ILE A 95 -6.47 1.05 -10.02
N TYR A 96 -7.00 0.81 -11.22
CA TYR A 96 -6.52 -0.24 -12.10
C TYR A 96 -5.16 0.14 -12.72
N SER A 97 -5.05 1.34 -13.26
CA SER A 97 -3.78 1.89 -13.76
C SER A 97 -2.74 2.00 -12.64
N PHE A 98 -3.17 2.45 -11.46
CA PHE A 98 -2.33 2.46 -10.27
C PHE A 98 -1.80 1.07 -9.93
N ALA A 99 -2.64 0.05 -9.85
CA ALA A 99 -2.22 -1.32 -9.54
C ALA A 99 -1.19 -1.86 -10.54
N THR A 100 -1.36 -1.57 -11.83
CA THR A 100 -0.39 -1.98 -12.87
C THR A 100 0.96 -1.27 -12.77
N ARG A 101 1.01 -0.10 -12.12
CA ARG A 101 2.23 0.66 -11.87
C ARG A 101 2.87 0.32 -10.52
N GLU A 102 2.04 0.20 -9.49
CA GLU A 102 2.44 0.05 -8.10
C GLU A 102 3.02 -1.33 -7.82
N ILE A 103 2.32 -2.41 -8.17
CA ILE A 103 2.74 -3.78 -7.85
C ILE A 103 4.12 -4.12 -8.45
N PRO A 104 4.36 -3.98 -9.78
CA PRO A 104 5.69 -4.25 -10.33
C PRO A 104 6.73 -3.20 -9.91
N GLY A 105 6.32 -1.95 -9.73
CA GLY A 105 7.20 -0.87 -9.26
C GLY A 105 7.74 -1.12 -7.86
N ALA A 106 6.88 -1.59 -6.95
CA ALA A 106 7.20 -1.98 -5.59
C ALA A 106 8.23 -3.11 -5.56
N PHE A 107 8.01 -4.18 -6.34
CA PHE A 107 8.97 -5.27 -6.46
C PHE A 107 10.34 -4.81 -6.98
N LYS A 108 10.34 -4.05 -8.09
CA LYS A 108 11.58 -3.54 -8.69
C LYS A 108 12.37 -2.69 -7.70
N ARG A 109 11.70 -1.75 -7.03
CA ARG A 109 12.32 -0.85 -6.06
C ARG A 109 12.82 -1.60 -4.83
N ALA A 110 12.09 -2.61 -4.36
CA ALA A 110 12.55 -3.48 -3.27
C ALA A 110 13.88 -4.16 -3.64
N TRP A 111 13.96 -4.71 -4.86
CA TRP A 111 15.14 -5.39 -5.35
C TRP A 111 16.35 -4.45 -5.42
N GLU A 112 16.17 -3.26 -6.02
CA GLU A 112 17.21 -2.23 -6.09
C GLU A 112 17.73 -1.80 -4.71
N LEU A 113 16.82 -1.59 -3.74
CA LEU A 113 17.20 -1.22 -2.37
C LEU A 113 17.98 -2.33 -1.67
N GLU A 114 17.60 -3.59 -1.92
CA GLU A 114 18.24 -4.74 -1.30
C GLU A 114 19.60 -5.06 -1.93
N GLU A 115 19.73 -4.87 -3.24
CA GLU A 115 21.00 -4.93 -3.97
C GLU A 115 22.01 -3.93 -3.40
N VAL A 116 21.63 -2.66 -3.23
CA VAL A 116 22.48 -1.63 -2.61
C VAL A 116 22.90 -2.00 -1.19
N ARG A 117 22.01 -2.60 -0.39
CA ARG A 117 22.36 -3.05 0.98
C ARG A 117 23.39 -4.18 0.97
N LEU A 118 23.20 -5.15 0.09
CA LEU A 118 24.09 -6.31 -0.03
C LEU A 118 25.46 -5.92 -0.58
N GLU A 119 25.50 -5.04 -1.58
CA GLU A 119 26.73 -4.48 -2.12
C GLU A 119 27.57 -3.77 -1.04
N ARG A 120 26.94 -2.92 -0.22
CA ARG A 120 27.60 -2.28 0.94
C ARG A 120 28.13 -3.27 1.97
N SER A 121 27.60 -4.49 1.98
CA SER A 121 28.01 -5.57 2.87
C SER A 121 28.99 -6.54 2.21
N GLY A 122 29.41 -6.29 0.96
CA GLY A 122 30.28 -7.18 0.18
C GLY A 122 29.64 -8.51 -0.19
N LYS A 123 28.30 -8.58 -0.26
CA LYS A 123 27.52 -9.80 -0.51
C LYS A 123 26.86 -9.79 -1.89
N ASN A 124 26.73 -10.97 -2.49
CA ASN A 124 26.02 -11.15 -3.75
C ASN A 124 24.50 -11.03 -3.56
N VAL A 125 23.79 -10.47 -4.54
CA VAL A 125 22.32 -10.31 -4.52
C VAL A 125 21.56 -11.63 -4.42
N TRP A 126 22.15 -12.74 -4.86
CA TRP A 126 21.56 -14.09 -4.79
C TRP A 126 21.89 -14.84 -3.50
N SER A 127 22.58 -14.21 -2.55
CA SER A 127 22.89 -14.81 -1.25
C SER A 127 21.62 -15.00 -0.40
N LEU A 128 21.66 -15.96 0.54
CA LEU A 128 20.59 -16.15 1.53
C LEU A 128 20.46 -14.98 2.52
N ASP A 129 21.40 -14.03 2.50
CA ASP A 129 21.27 -12.76 3.21
C ASP A 129 20.29 -11.80 2.55
N ASN A 130 19.88 -12.04 1.29
CA ASN A 130 18.85 -11.27 0.62
C ASN A 130 17.49 -11.52 1.29
N GLU A 131 16.96 -10.46 1.91
CA GLU A 131 15.75 -10.50 2.69
C GLU A 131 14.47 -10.64 1.85
N ILE A 132 14.56 -10.50 0.51
CA ILE A 132 13.50 -10.82 -0.45
C ILE A 132 13.51 -12.31 -0.78
N LEU A 133 14.70 -12.92 -0.94
CA LEU A 133 14.82 -14.35 -1.28
C LEU A 133 14.37 -15.25 -0.14
N GLN A 134 14.62 -14.87 1.12
CA GLN A 134 14.21 -15.64 2.30
C GLN A 134 12.70 -15.98 2.30
N PRO A 135 11.76 -15.00 2.29
CA PRO A 135 10.32 -15.29 2.22
C PRO A 135 9.89 -15.85 0.85
N LEU A 136 10.58 -15.52 -0.23
CA LEU A 136 10.28 -16.09 -1.56
C LEU A 136 10.49 -17.61 -1.58
N ILE A 137 11.60 -18.10 -1.03
CA ILE A 137 11.87 -19.55 -0.93
C ILE A 137 10.77 -20.24 -0.11
N ILE A 138 10.35 -19.65 1.02
CA ILE A 138 9.26 -20.18 1.85
C ILE A 138 7.96 -20.25 1.04
N THR A 139 7.64 -19.19 0.29
CA THR A 139 6.46 -19.15 -0.58
C THR A 139 6.50 -20.26 -1.63
N VAL A 140 7.63 -20.39 -2.35
CA VAL A 140 7.81 -21.39 -3.41
C VAL A 140 7.67 -22.81 -2.85
N VAL A 141 8.33 -23.12 -1.75
CA VAL A 141 8.26 -24.45 -1.12
C VAL A 141 6.83 -24.75 -0.64
N LEU A 142 6.18 -23.78 0.00
CA LEU A 142 4.79 -23.91 0.46
C LEU A 142 3.85 -24.18 -0.71
N TYR A 143 3.91 -23.37 -1.77
CA TYR A 143 2.97 -23.44 -2.89
C TYR A 143 3.23 -24.66 -3.77
N ALA A 144 4.50 -25.03 -3.98
CA ALA A 144 4.86 -26.27 -4.65
C ALA A 144 4.38 -27.50 -3.85
N GLY A 145 4.50 -27.46 -2.52
CA GLY A 145 3.94 -28.48 -1.64
C GLY A 145 2.42 -28.58 -1.78
N LEU A 146 1.70 -27.46 -1.65
CA LEU A 146 0.24 -27.42 -1.82
C LEU A 146 -0.19 -27.96 -3.19
N LEU A 147 0.50 -27.58 -4.26
CA LEU A 147 0.27 -28.10 -5.60
C LEU A 147 0.53 -29.62 -5.70
N ALA A 148 1.62 -30.11 -5.12
CA ALA A 148 1.97 -31.53 -5.14
C ALA A 148 0.97 -32.40 -4.36
N PHE A 149 0.48 -31.91 -3.21
CA PHE A 149 -0.45 -32.65 -2.34
C PHE A 149 -1.92 -32.53 -2.77
N PHE A 150 -2.35 -31.35 -3.24
CA PHE A 150 -3.76 -31.06 -3.56
C PHE A 150 -4.07 -31.00 -5.07
N GLY A 151 -3.04 -31.18 -5.90
CA GLY A 151 -3.18 -31.35 -7.35
C GLY A 151 -3.37 -30.06 -8.15
N PRO A 152 -3.53 -30.18 -9.49
CA PRO A 152 -3.47 -29.06 -10.43
C PRO A 152 -4.50 -27.94 -10.23
N ILE A 153 -5.59 -28.20 -9.51
CA ILE A 153 -6.59 -27.17 -9.17
C ILE A 153 -5.97 -25.99 -8.39
N MET A 154 -4.86 -26.24 -7.68
CA MET A 154 -4.08 -25.21 -6.99
C MET A 154 -3.46 -24.17 -7.94
N LEU A 155 -3.21 -24.52 -9.21
CA LEU A 155 -2.72 -23.56 -10.23
C LEU A 155 -3.71 -22.44 -10.51
N VAL A 156 -5.00 -22.65 -10.22
CA VAL A 156 -6.06 -21.64 -10.37
C VAL A 156 -6.40 -21.03 -9.01
N PHE A 157 -6.55 -21.85 -7.97
CA PHE A 157 -6.98 -21.38 -6.65
C PHE A 157 -5.95 -20.43 -6.00
N LEU A 158 -4.67 -20.80 -6.02
CA LEU A 158 -3.62 -20.05 -5.31
C LEU A 158 -3.38 -18.65 -5.90
N PRO A 159 -3.33 -18.44 -7.23
CA PRO A 159 -3.20 -17.09 -7.77
C PRO A 159 -4.37 -16.15 -7.45
N ILE A 160 -5.60 -16.65 -7.40
CA ILE A 160 -6.79 -15.81 -7.13
C ILE A 160 -6.71 -15.21 -5.72
N GLN A 161 -6.46 -16.05 -4.71
CA GLN A 161 -6.37 -15.59 -3.32
C GLN A 161 -5.12 -14.72 -3.06
N MET A 162 -4.00 -14.97 -3.75
CA MET A 162 -2.83 -14.07 -3.72
C MET A 162 -3.18 -12.70 -4.29
N ALA A 163 -3.70 -12.68 -5.52
CA ALA A 163 -4.02 -11.44 -6.23
C ALA A 163 -5.03 -10.60 -5.46
N TYR A 164 -6.03 -11.22 -4.83
CA TYR A 164 -6.99 -10.50 -4.01
C TYR A 164 -6.41 -10.00 -2.67
N GLY A 165 -5.43 -10.71 -2.11
CA GLY A 165 -4.63 -10.20 -0.99
C GLY A 165 -3.83 -8.96 -1.38
N TRP A 166 -3.10 -9.01 -2.50
CA TRP A 166 -2.33 -7.88 -3.03
C TRP A 166 -3.24 -6.69 -3.35
N TRP A 167 -4.39 -6.95 -3.96
CA TRP A 167 -5.39 -5.94 -4.30
C TRP A 167 -5.83 -5.12 -3.08
N GLN A 168 -5.96 -5.74 -1.90
CA GLN A 168 -6.33 -5.01 -0.68
C GLN A 168 -5.24 -4.05 -0.22
N LEU A 169 -3.97 -4.46 -0.27
CA LEU A 169 -2.85 -3.57 0.05
C LEU A 169 -2.73 -2.44 -0.98
N THR A 170 -2.80 -2.76 -2.27
CA THR A 170 -2.82 -1.76 -3.34
C THR A 170 -4.01 -0.80 -3.17
N SER A 171 -5.18 -1.28 -2.75
CA SER A 171 -6.34 -0.43 -2.46
C SER A 171 -6.08 0.51 -1.28
N ALA A 172 -5.38 0.05 -0.23
CA ALA A 172 -4.96 0.88 0.89
C ALA A 172 -4.02 2.00 0.42
N ASN A 173 -2.91 1.63 -0.23
CA ASN A 173 -1.94 2.58 -0.79
C ASN A 173 -2.62 3.62 -1.70
N TYR A 174 -3.56 3.17 -2.55
CA TYR A 174 -4.28 4.03 -3.47
C TYR A 174 -5.10 5.11 -2.76
N ILE A 175 -5.87 4.76 -1.71
CA ILE A 175 -6.72 5.74 -1.01
C ILE A 175 -5.91 6.60 -0.03
N GLU A 176 -4.86 6.03 0.56
CA GLU A 176 -4.02 6.65 1.59
C GLU A 176 -3.14 7.77 1.05
N HIS A 177 -2.76 7.73 -0.23
CA HIS A 177 -1.78 8.66 -0.81
C HIS A 177 -2.30 9.46 -2.01
N TYR A 178 -3.60 9.44 -2.26
CA TYR A 178 -4.19 10.05 -3.45
C TYR A 178 -3.87 11.53 -3.61
N GLY A 179 -3.10 11.85 -4.65
CA GLY A 179 -2.83 13.21 -5.12
C GLY A 179 -1.84 14.02 -4.28
N LEU A 180 -1.32 13.47 -3.19
CA LEU A 180 -0.46 14.20 -2.26
C LEU A 180 0.96 14.33 -2.80
N LEU A 181 1.55 15.52 -2.68
CA LEU A 181 2.92 15.82 -3.09
C LEU A 181 3.68 16.60 -2.01
N ARG A 182 4.80 16.07 -1.57
CA ARG A 182 5.75 16.76 -0.69
C ARG A 182 6.36 17.95 -1.42
N GLU A 183 6.61 19.00 -0.66
CA GLU A 183 7.35 20.16 -1.15
C GLU A 183 8.79 19.79 -1.51
N LYS A 184 9.25 20.26 -2.67
CA LYS A 184 10.64 20.12 -3.09
C LYS A 184 11.43 21.32 -2.58
N LEU A 185 12.45 21.05 -1.77
CA LEU A 185 13.32 22.05 -1.16
C LEU A 185 14.31 22.63 -2.18
N PRO A 186 14.91 23.82 -1.91
CA PRO A 186 15.90 24.44 -2.79
C PRO A 186 17.13 23.56 -3.09
N ASN A 187 17.45 22.60 -2.21
CA ASN A 187 18.53 21.64 -2.40
C ASN A 187 18.17 20.49 -3.36
N GLY A 188 16.97 20.50 -3.95
CA GLY A 188 16.47 19.51 -4.89
C GLY A 188 15.88 18.24 -4.24
N LYS A 189 15.96 18.09 -2.92
CA LYS A 189 15.33 16.99 -2.17
C LYS A 189 13.91 17.36 -1.75
N TYR A 190 13.08 16.36 -1.50
CA TYR A 190 11.79 16.59 -0.86
C TYR A 190 11.95 16.82 0.64
N GLU A 191 11.13 17.73 1.18
CA GLU A 191 10.31 17.45 2.35
C GLU A 191 10.67 16.29 3.28
N HIS A 192 10.93 16.39 4.59
CA HIS A 192 10.75 15.17 5.42
C HIS A 192 9.25 14.77 5.45
N GLN A 193 8.94 13.49 5.59
CA GLN A 193 7.56 13.04 5.71
C GLN A 193 6.92 13.58 6.99
N LYS A 194 5.62 13.90 6.90
CA LYS A 194 4.84 14.57 7.94
C LYS A 194 3.43 13.98 7.90
N PRO A 195 2.64 14.08 8.98
CA PRO A 195 1.30 13.52 9.04
C PRO A 195 0.38 13.92 7.87
N HIS A 196 0.49 15.16 7.36
CA HIS A 196 -0.34 15.64 6.24
C HIS A 196 0.07 15.09 4.86
N HIS A 197 1.06 14.19 4.76
CA HIS A 197 1.45 13.51 3.52
C HIS A 197 0.73 12.16 3.32
N SER A 198 -0.35 11.92 4.06
CA SER A 198 -1.22 10.75 3.89
C SER A 198 -2.61 11.02 4.44
N TRP A 199 -3.63 10.44 3.82
CA TRP A 199 -5.03 10.50 4.25
C TRP A 199 -5.27 9.59 5.46
N ASN A 200 -5.90 10.12 6.50
CA ASN A 200 -6.25 9.39 7.72
C ASN A 200 -7.68 8.85 7.67
N SER A 201 -7.99 7.78 8.40
CA SER A 201 -9.38 7.35 8.70
C SER A 201 -9.52 6.96 10.17
N ASN A 202 -10.47 7.57 10.87
CA ASN A 202 -10.64 7.37 12.33
C ASN A 202 -11.82 6.45 12.69
N HIS A 203 -12.25 5.56 11.79
CA HIS A 203 -13.33 4.62 12.08
C HIS A 203 -12.84 3.51 13.03
N ILE A 204 -13.44 3.42 14.22
CA ILE A 204 -12.98 2.55 15.33
C ILE A 204 -12.91 1.07 14.93
N MET A 205 -13.95 0.53 14.28
CA MET A 205 -14.01 -0.89 13.91
C MET A 205 -12.93 -1.27 12.90
N SER A 206 -12.75 -0.45 11.86
CA SER A 206 -11.73 -0.70 10.85
C SER A 206 -10.32 -0.46 11.38
N ASN A 207 -10.12 0.51 12.27
CA ASN A 207 -8.86 0.68 13.00
C ASN A 207 -8.52 -0.55 13.85
N LEU A 208 -9.47 -1.14 14.57
CA LEU A 208 -9.17 -2.32 15.38
C LEU A 208 -8.80 -3.54 14.53
N ILE A 209 -9.53 -3.78 13.43
CA ILE A 209 -9.29 -4.92 12.52
C ILE A 209 -7.97 -4.76 11.74
N LEU A 210 -7.63 -3.53 11.38
CA LEU A 210 -6.43 -3.22 10.61
C LEU A 210 -5.26 -2.77 11.49
N PHE A 211 -5.18 -3.15 12.77
CA PHE A 211 -4.09 -2.72 13.67
C PHE A 211 -3.78 -1.23 13.57
N HIS A 212 -4.81 -0.41 13.63
CA HIS A 212 -4.79 1.05 13.51
C HIS A 212 -4.04 1.57 12.26
N LEU A 213 -3.92 0.77 11.20
CA LEU A 213 -3.34 1.19 9.92
C LEU A 213 -3.98 2.49 9.42
N GLN A 214 -5.26 2.70 9.72
CA GLN A 214 -5.98 3.90 9.32
C GLN A 214 -5.57 5.18 10.05
N ARG A 215 -4.78 5.09 11.14
CA ARG A 215 -4.01 6.22 11.70
C ARG A 215 -2.72 6.45 10.91
N HIS A 216 -2.85 6.40 9.59
CA HIS A 216 -1.77 6.30 8.63
C HIS A 216 -0.82 7.50 8.68
N SER A 217 -1.38 8.68 8.94
CA SER A 217 -0.63 9.93 9.10
C SER A 217 0.41 9.86 10.21
N ASP A 218 0.04 9.34 11.38
CA ASP A 218 1.00 9.20 12.50
C ASP A 218 1.94 8.01 12.26
N HIS A 219 1.46 6.96 11.61
CA HIS A 219 2.28 5.80 11.24
C HIS A 219 3.44 6.20 10.33
N HIS A 220 3.19 6.96 9.26
CA HIS A 220 4.25 7.45 8.38
C HIS A 220 5.20 8.45 9.04
N ALA A 221 4.70 9.27 9.96
CA ALA A 221 5.53 10.19 10.72
C ALA A 221 6.42 9.46 11.76
N HIS A 222 5.92 8.35 12.32
CA HIS A 222 6.55 7.61 13.41
C HIS A 222 6.43 6.08 13.23
N PRO A 223 7.06 5.47 12.21
CA PRO A 223 6.81 4.07 11.82
C PRO A 223 7.19 3.04 12.89
N THR A 224 8.07 3.40 13.82
CA THR A 224 8.47 2.52 14.93
C THR A 224 7.49 2.53 16.11
N ARG A 225 6.49 3.41 16.10
CA ARG A 225 5.45 3.47 17.14
C ARG A 225 4.52 2.28 17.00
N SER A 226 4.33 1.52 18.08
CA SER A 226 3.40 0.39 18.07
C SER A 226 1.96 0.84 17.81
N TYR A 227 1.21 0.02 17.07
CA TYR A 227 -0.12 0.39 16.59
C TYR A 227 -1.10 0.87 17.67
N GLN A 228 -1.01 0.35 18.89
CA GLN A 228 -1.90 0.74 20.00
C GLN A 228 -1.70 2.20 20.42
N SER A 229 -0.55 2.78 20.10
CA SER A 229 -0.14 4.13 20.50
C SER A 229 -0.26 5.16 19.38
N LEU A 230 -0.66 4.75 18.17
CA LEU A 230 -0.83 5.66 17.04
C LEU A 230 -1.85 6.75 17.40
N ARG A 231 -1.58 7.99 16.99
CA ARG A 231 -2.37 9.17 17.35
C ARG A 231 -3.16 9.69 16.15
N ASP A 232 -4.18 10.47 16.46
CA ASP A 232 -4.92 11.28 15.49
C ASP A 232 -4.71 12.76 15.79
N PHE A 233 -4.74 13.60 14.76
CA PHE A 233 -4.55 15.05 14.88
C PHE A 233 -5.66 15.77 14.12
N LYS A 234 -6.18 16.88 14.68
CA LYS A 234 -7.37 17.57 14.17
C LYS A 234 -7.25 18.10 12.73
N ASP A 235 -6.05 18.43 12.27
CA ASP A 235 -5.82 19.14 11.00
C ASP A 235 -5.23 18.24 9.91
N LEU A 236 -5.47 16.93 9.99
CA LEU A 236 -4.99 15.98 8.98
C LEU A 236 -5.98 15.83 7.83
N PRO A 237 -5.48 15.63 6.59
CA PRO A 237 -6.33 15.17 5.51
C PRO A 237 -6.96 13.83 5.92
N ALA A 238 -8.28 13.73 5.83
CA ALA A 238 -9.04 12.56 6.27
C ALA A 238 -9.95 12.05 5.15
N LEU A 239 -10.05 10.72 5.06
CA LEU A 239 -11.01 10.04 4.22
C LEU A 239 -12.43 10.31 4.74
N PRO A 240 -13.42 10.54 3.85
CA PRO A 240 -14.79 10.81 4.25
C PRO A 240 -15.55 9.56 4.76
N SER A 241 -14.95 8.38 4.61
CA SER A 241 -15.45 7.10 5.10
C SER A 241 -14.27 6.20 5.48
N GLY A 242 -14.55 5.07 6.13
CA GLY A 242 -13.54 4.05 6.44
C GLY A 242 -13.03 3.34 5.18
N TYR A 243 -11.94 2.58 5.33
CA TYR A 243 -11.32 1.85 4.22
C TYR A 243 -12.31 1.00 3.43
N PRO A 244 -13.25 0.24 4.02
CA PRO A 244 -14.23 -0.52 3.24
C PRO A 244 -15.06 0.35 2.29
N GLY A 245 -15.52 1.51 2.76
CA GLY A 245 -16.30 2.45 1.94
C GLY A 245 -15.46 3.07 0.82
N MET A 246 -14.23 3.47 1.15
CA MET A 246 -13.33 4.07 0.16
C MET A 246 -12.79 3.05 -0.85
N PHE A 247 -12.56 1.80 -0.46
CA PHE A 247 -12.22 0.70 -1.38
C PHE A 247 -13.35 0.48 -2.38
N PHE A 248 -14.59 0.41 -1.90
CA PHE A 248 -15.76 0.25 -2.78
C PHE A 248 -15.92 1.43 -3.74
N ALA A 249 -15.73 2.67 -3.25
CA ALA A 249 -15.73 3.85 -4.11
C ALA A 249 -14.62 3.81 -5.17
N ALA A 250 -13.41 3.37 -4.81
CA ALA A 250 -12.25 3.28 -5.70
C ALA A 250 -12.47 2.31 -6.89
N LEU A 251 -13.31 1.28 -6.72
CA LEU A 251 -13.68 0.36 -7.82
C LEU A 251 -14.39 1.07 -8.97
N VAL A 252 -15.02 2.22 -8.71
CA VAL A 252 -15.69 3.07 -9.70
C VAL A 252 -14.94 4.41 -9.80
N PRO A 253 -13.97 4.55 -10.73
CA PRO A 253 -13.04 5.69 -10.73
C PRO A 253 -13.71 7.07 -10.81
N SER A 254 -14.85 7.20 -11.49
CA SER A 254 -15.61 8.44 -11.55
C SER A 254 -16.20 8.82 -10.19
N TRP A 255 -16.67 7.84 -9.41
CA TRP A 255 -17.24 8.06 -8.09
C TRP A 255 -16.15 8.38 -7.06
N PHE A 256 -15.03 7.66 -7.09
CA PHE A 256 -13.89 8.01 -6.24
C PHE A 256 -13.39 9.43 -6.51
N ARG A 257 -13.23 9.81 -7.78
CA ARG A 257 -12.78 11.18 -8.15
C ARG A 257 -13.78 12.26 -7.75
N SER A 258 -15.09 12.00 -7.82
CA SER A 258 -16.08 12.97 -7.35
C SER A 258 -15.97 13.23 -5.83
N ILE A 259 -15.48 12.23 -5.08
CA ILE A 259 -15.25 12.32 -3.64
C ILE A 259 -13.89 12.92 -3.29
N MET A 260 -12.82 12.57 -4.00
CA MET A 260 -11.45 12.86 -3.56
C MET A 260 -10.82 14.08 -4.25
N ASP A 261 -11.16 14.38 -5.50
CA ASP A 261 -10.49 15.46 -6.26
C ASP A 261 -10.54 16.81 -5.53
N HIS A 262 -11.72 17.20 -5.03
CA HIS A 262 -11.89 18.47 -4.32
C HIS A 262 -11.16 18.48 -2.98
N ARG A 263 -11.04 17.33 -2.30
CA ARG A 263 -10.32 17.21 -1.03
C ARG A 263 -8.83 17.39 -1.20
N VAL A 264 -8.27 16.82 -2.28
CA VAL A 264 -6.87 17.03 -2.64
C VAL A 264 -6.63 18.53 -2.92
N LEU A 265 -7.55 19.18 -3.61
CA LEU A 265 -7.48 20.62 -3.87
C LEU A 265 -7.54 21.46 -2.58
N ASP A 266 -8.45 21.13 -1.67
CA ASP A 266 -8.58 21.80 -0.36
C ASP A 266 -7.30 21.63 0.47
N TRP A 267 -6.75 20.41 0.49
CA TRP A 267 -5.46 20.11 1.14
C TRP A 267 -4.32 20.94 0.55
N ALA A 268 -4.28 21.09 -0.77
CA ALA A 268 -3.31 21.91 -1.48
C ALA A 268 -3.61 23.41 -1.43
N LYS A 269 -4.68 23.84 -0.74
CA LYS A 269 -5.15 25.24 -0.68
C LYS A 269 -5.39 25.86 -2.06
N GLY A 270 -5.92 25.06 -3.00
CA GLY A 270 -6.18 25.48 -4.37
C GLY A 270 -4.97 25.47 -5.31
N ASP A 271 -3.76 25.18 -4.81
CA ASP A 271 -2.54 25.20 -5.63
C ASP A 271 -2.29 23.85 -6.32
N LEU A 272 -2.65 23.75 -7.60
CA LEU A 272 -2.42 22.55 -8.42
C LEU A 272 -0.94 22.18 -8.57
N ASN A 273 0.00 23.08 -8.27
CA ASN A 273 1.44 22.77 -8.31
C ASN A 273 1.92 22.01 -7.06
N LYS A 274 1.10 21.97 -6.02
CA LYS A 274 1.34 21.17 -4.80
C LYS A 274 0.67 19.80 -4.86
N ILE A 275 0.18 19.38 -6.02
CA ILE A 275 -0.56 18.13 -6.21
C ILE A 275 0.20 17.25 -7.20
N GLN A 276 0.29 15.96 -6.90
CA GLN A 276 0.81 14.98 -7.85
C GLN A 276 -0.30 14.57 -8.80
N ILE A 277 -0.34 15.17 -10.00
CA ILE A 277 -1.35 14.92 -11.02
C ILE A 277 -0.88 13.83 -11.98
N GLU A 278 -1.78 12.94 -12.38
CA GLU A 278 -1.51 11.89 -13.37
C GLU A 278 -1.10 12.50 -14.73
N PRO A 279 -0.05 11.99 -15.39
CA PRO A 279 0.33 12.46 -16.72
C PRO A 279 -0.86 12.46 -17.69
N GLY A 280 -1.01 13.56 -18.44
CA GLY A 280 -2.15 13.75 -19.36
C GLY A 280 -3.41 14.32 -18.72
N MET A 281 -3.52 14.39 -17.38
CA MET A 281 -4.68 14.94 -16.68
C MET A 281 -4.52 16.43 -16.28
N ARG A 282 -3.34 17.03 -16.48
CA ARG A 282 -3.06 18.40 -16.04
C ARG A 282 -4.02 19.43 -16.63
N GLU A 283 -4.16 19.46 -17.96
CA GLU A 283 -5.04 20.39 -18.65
C GLU A 283 -6.52 20.24 -18.23
N TYR A 284 -6.96 19.00 -17.98
CA TYR A 284 -8.30 18.72 -17.46
C TYR A 284 -8.50 19.39 -16.10
N TYR A 285 -7.54 19.24 -15.17
CA TYR A 285 -7.64 19.81 -13.83
C TYR A 285 -7.43 21.33 -13.81
N ASP A 286 -6.58 21.88 -14.66
CA ASP A 286 -6.46 23.33 -14.85
C ASP A 286 -7.80 23.92 -15.34
N ARG A 287 -8.52 23.25 -16.26
CA ARG A 287 -9.87 23.69 -16.67
C ARG A 287 -10.93 23.53 -15.58
N LYS A 288 -10.85 22.44 -14.82
CA LYS A 288 -11.84 22.10 -13.77
C LYS A 288 -11.70 23.01 -12.54
N PHE A 289 -10.47 23.39 -12.18
CA PHE A 289 -10.16 24.05 -10.90
C PHE A 289 -9.30 25.32 -11.03
N GLY A 290 -8.71 25.61 -12.18
CA GLY A 290 -7.77 26.73 -12.36
C GLY A 290 -8.37 28.13 -12.17
N SER A 291 -9.70 28.26 -12.13
CA SER A 291 -10.39 29.51 -11.76
C SER A 291 -10.53 29.72 -10.24
N VAL A 292 -10.08 28.77 -9.40
CA VAL A 292 -10.22 28.79 -7.94
C VAL A 292 -8.92 29.23 -7.22
N ALA A 293 -7.88 29.64 -7.96
CA ALA A 293 -6.67 30.19 -7.35
C ALA A 293 -7.00 31.48 -6.57
N PRO A 294 -6.56 31.63 -5.29
CA PRO A 294 -6.73 32.88 -4.58
C PRO A 294 -5.96 33.98 -5.31
N ALA A 295 -6.58 35.15 -5.48
CA ALA A 295 -5.90 36.33 -5.98
C ALA A 295 -4.61 36.53 -5.17
N GLN A 296 -3.47 36.64 -5.85
CA GLN A 296 -2.23 37.07 -5.22
C GLN A 296 -2.53 38.38 -4.46
N PRO A 297 -2.18 38.51 -3.17
CA PRO A 297 -2.27 39.80 -2.50
C PRO A 297 -1.40 40.77 -3.29
N ALA A 298 -2.01 41.86 -3.77
CA ALA A 298 -1.31 42.92 -4.48
C ALA A 298 -0.09 43.33 -3.65
N ALA A 299 1.09 43.30 -4.28
CA ALA A 299 2.31 43.80 -3.67
C ALA A 299 2.03 45.24 -3.22
N MET A 300 2.10 45.48 -1.91
CA MET A 300 2.04 46.85 -1.42
C MET A 300 3.25 47.60 -2.00
N PRO A 301 3.05 48.78 -2.60
CA PRO A 301 4.16 49.60 -3.04
C PRO A 301 5.02 49.92 -1.82
N ALA A 302 6.33 49.74 -1.97
CA ALA A 302 7.29 50.16 -0.97
C ALA A 302 7.24 51.69 -0.84
N GLU A 303 6.90 52.17 0.36
CA GLU A 303 7.21 53.53 0.82
C GLU A 303 8.61 53.55 1.45
#